data_AF-A0A963ZRT0-F1
#
_entry.id   AF-A0A963ZRT0-F1
#
_cell.length_a   1.000
_cell.length_b   1.000
_cell.length_c   1.000
_cell.angle_alpha   90.00
_cell.angle_beta   90.00
_cell.angle_gamma   90.00
#
_symmetry.space_group_name_H-M   'P 1'
#
loop_
_entity.id
_entity.type
_entity.pdbx_description
1 polymer ?
#
loop_
_entity_poly.entity_id
_entity_poly.type
_entity_poly.pdbx_seq_one_letter_code
_entity_poly.pdbx_strand_id
1 'polypeptide(L)'
;MEIIKITGKYVNSGKIELENSKTVSWDVLSNENPPAIPFGSKLELVITFNEKDFLSGTNGFVWATYDLRQAEIIKETLLAQNIGSEIKGEKLGNIILYVIKILSKNEIEDAKNFIWKGDSGLRLKPDWNYKPGEINPSFEQWLSGN
;
A
#
# COMPACT_ATOMS: atom_id res chain seq x y z
N MET A 1 8.44 -1.20 12.61
CA MET A 1 7.91 0.17 12.76
C MET A 1 8.84 1.01 11.93
N GLU A 2 8.32 1.54 10.83
CA GLU A 2 9.11 2.34 9.92
C GLU A 2 8.73 3.81 10.08
N ILE A 3 9.72 4.69 9.99
CA ILE A 3 9.56 6.13 10.17
C ILE A 3 9.97 6.82 8.88
N ILE A 4 9.02 7.42 8.19
CA ILE A 4 9.31 8.36 7.11
C ILE A 4 9.34 9.77 7.69
N LYS A 5 10.47 10.44 7.48
CA LYS A 5 10.64 11.85 7.80
C LYS A 5 10.50 12.66 6.51
N ILE A 6 9.60 13.63 6.53
CA ILE A 6 9.42 14.57 5.42
C ILE A 6 9.51 15.98 5.96
N THR A 7 10.35 16.79 5.34
CA THR A 7 10.47 18.21 5.66
C THR A 7 9.61 19.04 4.72
N GLY A 8 9.14 20.18 5.22
CA GLY A 8 8.28 21.09 4.48
C GLY A 8 8.27 22.49 5.09
N LYS A 9 7.44 23.34 4.50
CA LYS A 9 7.22 24.72 4.94
C LYS A 9 5.73 24.97 5.16
N TYR A 10 5.43 25.70 6.22
CA TYR A 10 4.07 26.19 6.44
C TYR A 10 3.80 27.38 5.52
N VAL A 11 2.82 27.27 4.61
CA VAL A 11 2.63 28.28 3.56
C VAL A 11 1.45 29.21 3.80
N ASN A 12 0.29 28.68 4.20
CA ASN A 12 -0.97 29.44 4.29
C ASN A 12 -2.08 28.57 4.92
N SER A 13 -2.92 29.12 5.80
CA SER A 13 -4.22 28.55 6.23
C SER A 13 -4.24 27.03 6.44
N GLY A 14 -3.33 26.50 7.26
CA GLY A 14 -3.28 25.05 7.53
C GLY A 14 -2.65 24.21 6.41
N LYS A 15 -2.02 24.81 5.39
CA LYS A 15 -1.33 24.04 4.33
C LYS A 15 0.16 23.94 4.62
N ILE A 16 0.67 22.72 4.46
CA ILE A 16 2.08 22.39 4.52
C ILE A 16 2.53 22.02 3.11
N GLU A 17 3.51 22.74 2.59
CA GLU A 17 4.18 22.42 1.34
C GLU A 17 5.40 21.54 1.64
N LEU A 18 5.39 20.32 1.12
CA LEU A 18 6.47 19.34 1.28
C LEU A 18 7.58 19.61 0.26
N GLU A 19 8.80 19.14 0.53
CA GLU A 19 9.93 19.29 -0.39
C GLU A 19 9.71 18.67 -1.78
N ASN A 20 8.84 17.67 -1.90
CA ASN A 20 8.44 17.08 -3.18
C ASN A 20 7.35 17.88 -3.93
N SER A 21 7.10 19.13 -3.53
CA SER A 21 6.07 20.03 -4.08
C SER A 21 4.63 19.54 -3.92
N LYS A 22 4.38 18.49 -3.12
CA LYS A 22 3.03 18.13 -2.71
C LYS A 22 2.57 19.00 -1.56
N THR A 23 1.29 19.31 -1.51
CA THR A 23 0.67 20.05 -0.42
C THR A 23 -0.19 19.11 0.42
N VAL A 24 -0.03 19.19 1.75
CA VAL A 24 -0.89 18.50 2.71
C VAL A 24 -1.68 19.55 3.48
N SER A 25 -2.98 19.32 3.61
CA SER A 25 -3.87 20.18 4.38
C SER A 25 -3.96 19.69 5.83
N TRP A 26 -4.02 20.60 6.78
CA TRP A 26 -3.95 20.32 8.22
C TRP A 26 -5.11 19.45 8.70
N ASP A 27 -6.30 19.66 8.14
CA ASP A 27 -7.50 18.87 8.37
C ASP A 27 -7.35 17.38 8.01
N VAL A 28 -6.38 17.04 7.15
CA VAL A 28 -6.02 15.64 6.85
C VAL A 28 -5.14 15.04 7.96
N LEU A 29 -4.41 15.87 8.70
CA LEU A 29 -3.46 15.44 9.73
C LEU A 29 -4.07 15.47 11.14
N SER A 30 -4.99 16.40 11.41
CA SER A 30 -5.61 16.59 12.71
C SER A 30 -7.01 17.18 12.58
N ASN A 31 -7.89 16.78 13.50
CA ASN A 31 -9.22 17.40 13.66
C ASN A 31 -9.16 18.70 14.48
N GLU A 32 -7.99 19.06 15.00
CA GLU A 32 -7.78 20.30 15.73
C GLU A 32 -7.43 21.46 14.80
N ASN A 33 -7.58 22.68 15.30
CA ASN A 33 -7.19 23.87 14.57
C ASN A 33 -5.68 23.87 14.25
N PRO A 34 -5.27 24.39 13.08
CA PRO A 34 -3.86 24.52 12.75
C PRO A 34 -3.13 25.42 13.76
N PRO A 35 -1.89 25.09 14.14
CA PRO A 35 -1.13 25.85 15.11
C PRO A 35 -0.81 27.25 14.57
N ALA A 36 -0.79 28.23 15.45
CA ALA A 36 -0.46 29.62 15.12
C ALA A 36 1.05 29.80 14.96
N ILE A 37 1.60 29.27 13.87
CA ILE A 37 3.02 29.39 13.51
C ILE A 37 3.24 30.37 12.35
N PRO A 38 4.37 31.10 12.29
CA PRO A 38 4.68 32.00 11.19
C PRO A 38 4.76 31.29 9.84
N PHE A 39 4.30 31.96 8.78
CA PHE A 39 4.51 31.46 7.41
C PHE A 39 6.00 31.36 7.08
N GLY A 40 6.37 30.34 6.31
CA GLY A 40 7.75 29.99 6.00
C GLY A 40 8.46 29.20 7.09
N SER A 41 7.81 28.94 8.24
CA SER A 41 8.39 28.08 9.29
C SER A 41 8.72 26.70 8.73
N LYS A 42 9.94 26.23 9.01
CA LYS A 42 10.36 24.87 8.66
C LYS A 42 9.60 23.88 9.55
N LEU A 43 9.02 22.88 8.92
CA LEU A 43 8.32 21.79 9.58
C LEU A 43 9.03 20.47 9.29
N GLU A 44 9.16 19.63 10.32
CA GLU A 44 9.50 18.22 10.19
C GLU A 44 8.23 17.41 10.50
N LEU A 45 7.71 16.72 9.50
CA LEU A 45 6.61 15.77 9.64
C LEU A 45 7.21 14.38 9.80
N VAL A 46 6.88 13.75 10.92
CA VAL A 46 7.28 12.37 11.20
C VAL A 46 6.05 11.48 10.99
N ILE A 47 6.03 10.77 9.88
CA ILE A 47 4.98 9.79 9.59
C ILE A 47 5.49 8.44 10.11
N THR A 48 4.77 7.90 11.08
CA THR A 48 5.06 6.58 11.65
C THR A 48 4.01 5.61 11.15
N PHE A 49 4.42 4.48 10.60
CA PHE A 49 3.48 3.42 10.26
C PHE A 49 3.95 2.09 10.83
N ASN A 50 2.96 1.31 11.27
CA ASN A 50 3.16 -0.06 11.65
C ASN A 50 3.01 -0.90 10.38
N GLU A 51 4.06 -1.64 10.03
CA GLU A 51 4.04 -2.56 8.88
C GLU A 51 2.91 -3.60 9.00
N LYS A 52 2.52 -3.95 10.23
CA LYS A 52 1.35 -4.81 10.47
C LYS A 52 0.04 -4.20 9.98
N ASP A 53 -0.06 -2.87 9.87
CA ASP A 53 -1.26 -2.18 9.36
C ASP A 53 -1.34 -2.24 7.82
N PHE A 54 -0.20 -2.42 7.13
CA PHE A 54 -0.20 -2.73 5.70
C PHE A 54 -0.53 -4.21 5.44
N LEU A 55 -0.10 -5.09 6.34
CA LEU A 55 -0.36 -6.54 6.27
C LEU A 55 -1.72 -6.94 6.87
N SER A 56 -2.42 -6.02 7.56
CA SER A 56 -3.67 -6.32 8.23
C SER A 56 -4.82 -6.57 7.25
N GLY A 57 -4.72 -6.04 6.03
CA GLY A 57 -5.83 -6.01 5.09
C GLY A 57 -6.86 -4.92 5.41
N THR A 58 -6.49 -3.90 6.20
CA THR A 58 -7.39 -2.77 6.51
C THR A 58 -7.91 -2.16 5.20
N ASN A 59 -9.23 -1.97 5.09
CA ASN A 59 -9.96 -1.57 3.88
C ASN A 59 -10.01 -2.61 2.74
N GLY A 60 -9.63 -3.86 2.99
CA GLY A 60 -9.75 -4.98 2.07
C GLY A 60 -8.56 -5.18 1.12
N PHE A 61 -7.49 -4.38 1.25
CA PHE A 61 -6.30 -4.54 0.41
C PHE A 61 -5.39 -5.65 0.93
N VAL A 62 -5.28 -6.75 0.20
CA VAL A 62 -4.59 -7.96 0.68
C VAL A 62 -3.29 -8.26 -0.06
N TRP A 63 -3.02 -7.56 -1.15
CA TRP A 63 -1.84 -7.78 -1.98
C TRP A 63 -1.47 -6.56 -2.81
N ALA A 64 -0.20 -6.44 -3.20
CA ALA A 64 0.24 -5.45 -4.17
C ALA A 64 1.46 -5.91 -4.98
N THR A 65 1.58 -5.37 -6.19
CA THR A 65 2.65 -5.67 -7.16
C THR A 65 2.83 -4.50 -8.13
N TYR A 66 4.03 -4.33 -8.67
CA TYR A 66 4.31 -3.41 -9.78
C TYR A 66 4.00 -4.02 -11.16
N ASP A 67 3.72 -5.33 -11.22
CA ASP A 67 3.41 -6.07 -12.45
C ASP A 67 1.90 -6.34 -12.57
N LEU A 68 1.27 -5.75 -13.59
CA LEU A 68 -0.16 -5.95 -13.85
C LEU A 68 -0.51 -7.43 -14.07
N ARG A 69 0.37 -8.18 -14.74
CA ARG A 69 0.16 -9.60 -15.02
C ARG A 69 0.03 -10.39 -13.72
N GLN A 70 0.86 -10.09 -12.72
CA GLN A 70 0.77 -10.72 -11.41
C GLN A 70 -0.56 -10.40 -10.73
N ALA A 71 -0.99 -9.13 -10.77
CA ALA A 71 -2.25 -8.71 -10.18
C ALA A 71 -3.45 -9.42 -10.83
N GLU A 72 -3.47 -9.52 -12.16
CA GLU A 72 -4.51 -10.23 -12.93
C GLU A 72 -4.55 -11.71 -12.59
N ILE A 73 -3.40 -12.40 -12.59
CA ILE A 73 -3.34 -13.83 -12.29
C ILE A 73 -3.83 -14.10 -10.86
N ILE A 74 -3.43 -13.29 -9.87
CA ILE A 74 -3.87 -13.47 -8.49
C ILE A 74 -5.38 -13.21 -8.37
N LYS A 75 -5.92 -12.19 -9.03
CA LYS A 75 -7.36 -11.91 -9.07
C LYS A 75 -8.15 -13.09 -9.64
N GLU A 76 -7.73 -13.64 -10.77
CA GLU A 76 -8.39 -14.81 -11.37
C GLU A 76 -8.28 -16.06 -10.47
N THR A 77 -7.14 -16.21 -9.77
CA THR A 77 -6.96 -17.32 -8.82
C THR A 77 -7.88 -17.17 -7.59
N LEU A 78 -8.07 -15.96 -7.08
CA LEU A 78 -9.05 -15.67 -6.01
C LEU A 78 -10.49 -15.95 -6.49
N LEU A 79 -10.81 -15.57 -7.73
CA LEU A 79 -12.13 -15.84 -8.31
C LEU A 79 -12.41 -17.35 -8.37
N ALA A 80 -11.41 -18.16 -8.74
CA ALA A 80 -11.53 -19.62 -8.72
C ALA A 80 -11.77 -20.21 -7.31
N GLN A 81 -11.41 -19.48 -6.25
CA GLN A 81 -11.74 -19.81 -4.85
C GLN A 81 -13.08 -19.22 -4.40
N ASN A 82 -13.89 -18.66 -5.31
CA ASN A 82 -15.11 -17.91 -5.03
C ASN A 82 -14.90 -16.67 -4.16
N ILE A 83 -13.72 -16.05 -4.22
CA ILE A 83 -13.41 -14.80 -3.50
C ILE A 83 -13.51 -13.61 -4.46
N GLY A 84 -14.41 -12.67 -4.17
CA GLY A 84 -14.63 -11.49 -5.00
C GLY A 84 -13.54 -10.44 -4.79
N SER A 85 -12.84 -10.05 -5.86
CA SER A 85 -11.77 -9.05 -5.78
C SER A 85 -11.72 -8.09 -6.98
N GLU A 86 -11.14 -6.91 -6.75
CA GLU A 86 -10.85 -5.90 -7.78
C GLU A 86 -9.37 -5.50 -7.75
N ILE A 87 -8.83 -5.09 -8.92
CA ILE A 87 -7.49 -4.51 -9.03
C ILE A 87 -7.64 -2.99 -9.09
N LYS A 88 -6.86 -2.27 -8.30
CA LYS A 88 -6.70 -0.82 -8.43
C LYS A 88 -5.26 -0.49 -8.76
N GLY A 89 -5.05 0.38 -9.75
CA GLY A 89 -3.75 0.94 -10.05
C GLY A 89 -3.63 2.33 -9.45
N GLU A 90 -2.62 2.55 -8.62
CA GLU A 90 -2.30 3.86 -8.06
C GLU A 90 -0.92 4.31 -8.54
N LYS A 91 -0.83 5.56 -8.98
CA LYS A 91 0.43 6.10 -9.51
C LYS A 91 1.34 6.55 -8.37
N LEU A 92 2.49 5.88 -8.22
CA LEU A 92 3.53 6.21 -7.24
C LEU A 92 4.73 6.84 -7.96
N GLY A 93 4.66 8.14 -8.26
CA GLY A 93 5.68 8.82 -9.06
C GLY A 93 5.63 8.36 -10.53
N ASN A 94 6.69 7.69 -10.99
CA ASN A 94 6.79 7.19 -12.39
C ASN A 94 6.40 5.71 -12.53
N ILE A 95 6.06 5.04 -11.43
CA ILE A 95 5.64 3.64 -11.41
C ILE A 95 4.17 3.54 -11.02
N ILE A 96 3.51 2.48 -11.47
CA ILE A 96 2.14 2.14 -11.08
C ILE A 96 2.22 0.99 -10.08
N LEU A 97 1.58 1.15 -8.93
CA LEU A 97 1.38 0.07 -7.98
C LEU A 97 -0.02 -0.49 -8.18
N TYR A 98 -0.12 -1.78 -8.50
CA TYR A 98 -1.38 -2.49 -8.57
C TYR A 98 -1.67 -3.14 -7.22
N VAL A 99 -2.84 -2.88 -6.67
CA VAL A 99 -3.31 -3.44 -5.40
C VAL A 99 -4.55 -4.29 -5.61
N ILE A 100 -4.64 -5.40 -4.89
CA ILE A 100 -5.80 -6.30 -4.91
C ILE A 100 -6.66 -6.01 -3.71
N LYS A 101 -7.92 -5.64 -3.96
CA LYS A 101 -8.91 -5.36 -2.93
C LYS A 101 -10.01 -6.41 -2.94
N ILE A 102 -10.26 -7.01 -1.78
CA ILE A 102 -11.37 -7.94 -1.56
C ILE A 102 -12.65 -7.13 -1.36
N LEU A 103 -13.72 -7.55 -2.04
CA LEU A 103 -15.00 -6.83 -2.07
C LEU A 103 -15.81 -7.09 -0.81
N SER A 104 -15.77 -8.32 -0.29
CA SER A 104 -16.49 -8.73 0.93
C SER A 104 -15.57 -8.73 2.14
N LYS A 105 -16.00 -8.09 3.24
CA LYS A 105 -15.23 -8.09 4.50
C LYS A 105 -15.03 -9.50 5.07
N ASN A 106 -16.00 -10.38 4.86
CA ASN A 106 -15.96 -11.74 5.40
C ASN A 106 -14.91 -12.61 4.69
N GLU A 107 -14.51 -12.25 3.48
CA GLU A 107 -13.55 -13.01 2.66
C GLU A 107 -12.10 -12.51 2.84
N ILE A 108 -11.88 -11.39 3.54
CA ILE A 108 -10.55 -10.77 3.66
C ILE A 108 -9.54 -11.73 4.30
N GLU A 109 -9.93 -12.41 5.38
CA GLU A 109 -9.00 -13.30 6.09
C GLU A 109 -8.75 -14.58 5.30
N ASP A 110 -9.75 -15.11 4.60
CA ASP A 110 -9.60 -16.25 3.70
C ASP A 110 -8.67 -15.93 2.53
N ALA A 111 -8.84 -14.75 1.91
CA ALA A 111 -7.96 -14.25 0.87
C ALA A 111 -6.53 -14.09 1.38
N LYS A 112 -6.34 -13.54 2.59
CA LYS A 112 -5.03 -13.41 3.20
C LYS A 112 -4.39 -14.77 3.46
N ASN A 113 -5.13 -15.72 4.02
CA ASN A 113 -4.60 -17.04 4.27
C ASN A 113 -4.23 -17.76 2.96
N PHE A 114 -5.07 -17.64 1.94
CA PHE A 114 -4.83 -18.21 0.63
C PHE A 114 -3.60 -17.62 -0.07
N ILE A 115 -3.44 -16.29 -0.06
CA ILE A 115 -2.30 -15.63 -0.72
C ILE A 115 -0.99 -15.87 0.07
N TRP A 116 -1.04 -15.76 1.40
CA TRP A 116 0.17 -15.60 2.21
C TRP A 116 0.58 -16.83 3.03
N LYS A 117 -0.36 -17.63 3.55
CA LYS A 117 -0.11 -18.54 4.69
C LYS A 117 -0.47 -20.01 4.48
N GLY A 118 -1.20 -20.37 3.43
CA GLY A 118 -1.74 -21.72 3.31
C GLY A 118 -0.68 -22.78 2.99
N ASP A 119 -0.74 -23.92 3.66
CA ASP A 119 -0.07 -25.15 3.19
C ASP A 119 -0.55 -25.58 1.80
N SER A 120 -1.77 -25.14 1.43
CA SER A 120 -2.42 -25.23 0.11
C SER A 120 -2.60 -23.88 -0.60
N GLY A 121 -1.99 -22.81 -0.08
CA GLY A 121 -2.09 -21.45 -0.62
C GLY A 121 -0.96 -21.08 -1.59
N LEU A 122 -0.95 -19.85 -2.08
CA LEU A 122 0.00 -19.36 -3.09
C LEU A 122 1.40 -19.07 -2.51
N ARG A 123 1.49 -18.79 -1.20
CA ARG A 123 2.73 -18.46 -0.47
C ARG A 123 3.51 -17.30 -1.09
N LEU A 124 2.80 -16.35 -1.68
CA LEU A 124 3.41 -15.23 -2.38
C LEU A 124 3.97 -14.21 -1.37
N LYS A 125 5.10 -13.59 -1.72
CA LYS A 125 5.62 -12.36 -1.09
C LYS A 125 5.45 -11.15 -2.03
N PRO A 126 4.99 -9.98 -1.56
CA PRO A 126 4.82 -8.81 -2.41
C PRO A 126 6.14 -8.32 -2.99
N ASP A 127 6.04 -7.52 -4.04
CA ASP A 127 7.22 -7.03 -4.77
C ASP A 127 8.18 -6.18 -3.93
N TRP A 128 7.70 -5.51 -2.88
CA TRP A 128 8.56 -4.72 -1.99
C TRP A 128 9.49 -5.57 -1.09
N ASN A 129 9.37 -6.91 -1.11
CA ASN A 129 10.36 -7.79 -0.49
C ASN A 129 11.61 -8.00 -1.35
N TYR A 130 11.61 -7.48 -2.59
CA TYR A 130 12.66 -7.66 -3.59
C TYR A 130 13.19 -6.31 -4.04
N LYS A 131 14.36 -6.28 -4.69
CA LYS A 131 14.91 -5.00 -5.15
C LYS A 131 14.06 -4.44 -6.29
N PRO A 132 14.03 -3.10 -6.45
CA PRO A 132 13.34 -2.48 -7.57
C PRO A 132 13.77 -3.07 -8.92
N GLY A 133 12.81 -3.51 -9.73
CA GLY A 133 13.05 -4.11 -11.04
C GLY A 133 13.40 -5.59 -11.02
N GLU A 134 13.53 -6.22 -9.86
CA GLU A 134 13.66 -7.69 -9.78
C GLU A 134 12.30 -8.36 -10.02
N ILE A 135 12.35 -9.50 -10.70
CA ILE A 135 11.21 -10.41 -10.85
C ILE A 135 10.86 -10.97 -9.47
N ASN A 136 9.57 -11.10 -9.17
CA ASN A 136 9.09 -11.68 -7.92
C ASN A 136 9.35 -13.21 -7.91
N PRO A 137 10.38 -13.71 -7.21
CA PRO A 137 10.74 -15.11 -7.27
C PRO A 137 9.68 -16.02 -6.61
N SER A 138 8.93 -15.52 -5.62
CA SER A 138 7.84 -16.30 -5.01
C SER A 138 6.70 -16.54 -5.99
N PHE A 139 6.42 -15.55 -6.85
CA PHE A 139 5.42 -15.67 -7.89
C PHE A 139 5.85 -16.64 -9.00
N GLU A 140 7.10 -16.55 -9.45
CA GLU A 140 7.61 -17.47 -10.48
C GLU A 140 7.75 -18.90 -9.98
N GLN A 141 8.14 -19.10 -8.71
CA GLN A 141 8.16 -20.42 -8.07
C GLN A 141 6.76 -21.04 -8.07
N TRP A 142 5.76 -20.28 -7.63
CA TRP A 142 4.37 -20.71 -7.64
C TRP A 142 3.87 -21.07 -9.05
N LEU A 143 4.14 -20.24 -10.06
CA LEU A 143 3.78 -20.54 -11.46
C LEU A 143 4.46 -21.81 -11.99
N SER A 144 5.68 -22.09 -11.53
CA SER A 144 6.43 -23.29 -11.93
C SER A 144 5.99 -24.57 -11.22
N GLY A 145 5.10 -24.47 -10.23
CA GLY A 145 4.60 -25.61 -9.44
C GLY A 145 5.61 -26.16 -8.42
N ASN A 146 6.60 -25.36 -8.01
CA ASN A 146 7.61 -25.72 -7.01
C ASN A 146 7.36 -25.06 -5.65
#